data_AF-D4H8B7-F1
#
_entry.id   AF-D4H8B7-F1
#
_cell.length_a   1.000
_cell.length_b   1.000
_cell.length_c   1.000
_cell.angle_alpha   90.00
_cell.angle_beta   90.00
_cell.angle_gamma   90.00
#
_symmetry.space_group_name_H-M   'P 1'
#
loop_
_entity.id
_entity.type
_entity.pdbx_description
1 polymer ?
#
loop_
_entity_poly.entity_id
_entity_poly.type
_entity_poly.pdbx_seq_one_letter_code
_entity_poly.pdbx_strand_id
1 'polypeptide(L)'
;MSIKKLVPWNWFKNEEENDNTVSIRRSEQGSKQQIAVSDPFAVIQKEINNIFNSFGSNIFSRENIFSSPERLLKPNLDISESKKDYSISIEVPGVDEKDISIELSGDSLIISGEKKQETETKENNYHRVERSYGSFRRILSLPQDADPENIKATFKNGILNIKIDRKSLPSSNVKKISIN
;
A
#
# COMPACT_ATOMS: atom_id res chain seq x y z
N MET A 1 -30.32 0.94 -51.01
CA MET A 1 -30.11 1.12 -49.55
C MET A 1 -29.88 -0.27 -48.95
N SER A 2 -28.72 -0.49 -48.33
CA SER A 2 -28.27 -1.79 -47.79
C SER A 2 -28.03 -1.68 -46.28
N ILE A 3 -28.50 -2.66 -45.53
CA ILE A 3 -28.74 -2.67 -44.07
C ILE A 3 -27.44 -2.82 -43.24
N LYS A 4 -26.27 -2.39 -43.74
CA LYS A 4 -24.98 -2.49 -43.03
C LYS A 4 -24.72 -1.38 -41.99
N LYS A 5 -25.74 -0.82 -41.33
CA LYS A 5 -25.57 0.38 -40.49
C LYS A 5 -25.95 0.25 -39.01
N LEU A 6 -26.23 -0.95 -38.50
CA LEU A 6 -26.64 -1.12 -37.10
C LEU A 6 -26.01 -2.36 -36.46
N VAL A 7 -24.69 -2.34 -36.27
CA VAL A 7 -24.03 -3.11 -35.20
C VAL A 7 -22.77 -2.35 -34.76
N PRO A 8 -22.75 -1.71 -33.59
CA PRO A 8 -21.52 -1.21 -33.03
C PRO A 8 -20.84 -2.38 -32.30
N TRP A 9 -19.50 -2.44 -32.37
CA TRP A 9 -18.61 -3.37 -31.66
C TRP A 9 -18.20 -4.62 -32.46
N ASN A 10 -17.07 -4.44 -33.13
CA ASN A 10 -16.42 -5.29 -34.12
C ASN A 10 -15.13 -5.85 -33.51
N TRP A 11 -15.19 -7.02 -32.82
CA TRP A 11 -14.07 -7.48 -31.97
C TRP A 11 -13.07 -8.47 -32.62
N PHE A 12 -13.33 -9.08 -33.78
CA PHE A 12 -12.40 -10.07 -34.35
C PHE A 12 -12.08 -9.80 -35.82
N LYS A 13 -11.03 -9.01 -36.08
CA LYS A 13 -10.52 -8.81 -37.46
C LYS A 13 -9.05 -9.13 -37.66
N ASN A 14 -8.32 -9.51 -36.62
CA ASN A 14 -6.89 -9.78 -36.73
C ASN A 14 -6.56 -11.15 -36.12
N GLU A 15 -7.08 -12.17 -36.76
CA GLU A 15 -6.47 -13.49 -36.78
C GLU A 15 -6.26 -13.80 -38.27
N GLU A 16 -5.08 -14.28 -38.64
CA GLU A 16 -4.63 -14.65 -39.99
C GLU A 16 -4.03 -13.52 -40.86
N GLU A 17 -2.77 -13.16 -40.60
CA GLU A 17 -1.74 -12.91 -41.64
C GLU A 17 -0.38 -12.63 -40.98
N ASN A 18 0.40 -13.67 -40.70
CA ASN A 18 1.81 -13.70 -41.12
C ASN A 18 2.50 -15.05 -40.83
N ASP A 19 2.88 -15.65 -41.95
CA ASP A 19 3.66 -16.86 -42.12
C ASP A 19 5.11 -16.62 -41.62
N ASN A 20 5.49 -17.21 -40.48
CA ASN A 20 6.86 -17.10 -39.97
C ASN A 20 7.63 -18.39 -40.25
N THR A 21 8.39 -18.39 -41.35
CA THR A 21 9.53 -19.29 -41.52
C THR A 21 10.84 -18.51 -41.70
N VAL A 22 11.82 -18.94 -40.88
CA VAL A 22 13.27 -19.02 -41.14
C VAL A 22 14.24 -18.04 -40.43
N SER A 23 15.04 -18.71 -39.57
CA SER A 23 16.48 -18.61 -39.27
C SER A 23 16.99 -17.73 -38.13
N ILE A 24 17.62 -18.46 -37.21
CA ILE A 24 18.52 -18.01 -36.16
C ILE A 24 19.78 -17.40 -36.79
N ARG A 25 20.15 -16.19 -36.39
CA ARG A 25 21.51 -15.64 -36.55
C ARG A 25 22.04 -15.17 -35.21
N ARG A 26 23.04 -15.90 -34.71
CA ARG A 26 23.94 -15.49 -33.65
C ARG A 26 24.99 -14.56 -34.25
N SER A 27 25.12 -13.34 -33.72
CA SER A 27 26.28 -12.48 -33.92
C SER A 27 26.83 -12.08 -32.56
N GLU A 28 28.05 -12.52 -32.30
CA GLU A 28 28.90 -12.07 -31.19
C GLU A 28 29.41 -10.65 -31.45
N GLN A 29 29.99 -10.05 -30.39
CA GLN A 29 30.59 -8.71 -30.25
C GLN A 29 29.59 -7.65 -29.74
N GLY A 30 29.77 -7.01 -28.60
CA GLY A 30 30.89 -6.97 -27.67
C GLY A 30 30.81 -5.64 -26.92
N SER A 31 30.36 -5.65 -25.67
CA SER A 31 30.57 -4.52 -24.76
C SER A 31 30.58 -5.04 -23.33
N LYS A 32 31.78 -5.00 -22.74
CA LYS A 32 32.16 -5.31 -21.35
C LYS A 32 31.01 -5.15 -20.35
N GLN A 33 30.43 -6.26 -19.90
CA GLN A 33 29.86 -6.31 -18.55
C GLN A 33 30.98 -6.82 -17.64
N GLN A 34 31.69 -5.89 -17.02
CA GLN A 34 32.33 -6.22 -15.75
C GLN A 34 31.20 -6.66 -14.83
N ILE A 35 31.14 -7.96 -14.58
CA ILE A 35 30.41 -8.53 -13.46
C ILE A 35 31.10 -7.93 -12.24
N ALA A 36 30.65 -6.76 -11.81
CA ALA A 36 30.87 -6.33 -10.44
C ALA A 36 30.22 -7.44 -9.64
N VAL A 37 31.05 -8.34 -9.11
CA VAL A 37 30.68 -9.25 -8.05
C VAL A 37 30.11 -8.34 -6.99
N SER A 38 28.78 -8.23 -6.98
CA SER A 38 28.09 -7.46 -5.97
C SER A 38 28.43 -8.18 -4.70
N ASP A 39 29.36 -7.61 -3.94
CA ASP A 39 29.78 -8.15 -2.67
C ASP A 39 28.48 -8.47 -1.93
N PRO A 40 28.19 -9.74 -1.59
CA PRO A 40 26.91 -10.11 -1.00
C PRO A 40 26.58 -9.22 0.20
N PHE A 41 27.63 -8.76 0.90
CA PHE A 41 27.56 -7.76 1.96
C PHE A 41 27.06 -6.39 1.53
N ALA A 42 27.42 -5.88 0.35
CA ALA A 42 26.95 -4.60 -0.16
C ALA A 42 25.48 -4.65 -0.64
N VAL A 43 25.03 -5.80 -1.15
CA VAL A 43 23.60 -6.05 -1.44
C VAL A 43 22.80 -6.09 -0.15
N ILE A 44 23.31 -6.80 0.86
CA ILE A 44 22.74 -6.85 2.22
C ILE A 44 22.70 -5.46 2.84
N GLN A 45 23.74 -4.63 2.70
CA GLN A 45 23.74 -3.25 3.23
C GLN A 45 22.74 -2.33 2.51
N LYS A 46 22.53 -2.49 1.20
CA LYS A 46 21.48 -1.76 0.47
C LYS A 46 20.08 -2.22 0.85
N GLU A 47 19.88 -3.52 1.08
CA GLU A 47 18.63 -4.04 1.65
C GLU A 47 18.41 -3.52 3.08
N ILE A 48 19.44 -3.51 3.92
CA ILE A 48 19.36 -2.96 5.29
C ILE A 48 18.99 -1.47 5.25
N ASN A 49 19.52 -0.67 4.33
CA ASN A 49 19.16 0.76 4.25
C ASN A 49 17.74 1.01 3.70
N ASN A 50 17.27 0.18 2.76
CA ASN A 50 15.87 0.23 2.32
C ASN A 50 14.91 -0.28 3.41
N ILE A 51 15.36 -1.24 4.22
CA ILE A 51 14.68 -1.74 5.42
C ILE A 51 14.71 -0.66 6.51
N PHE A 52 15.82 0.07 6.73
CA PHE A 52 16.03 1.12 7.75
C PHE A 52 15.19 2.37 7.48
N ASN A 53 15.10 2.79 6.22
CA ASN A 53 14.14 3.83 5.79
C ASN A 53 12.68 3.35 5.89
N SER A 54 12.45 2.04 6.01
CA SER A 54 11.16 1.41 6.35
C SER A 54 11.08 0.99 7.84
N PHE A 55 12.11 1.19 8.66
CA PHE A 55 12.25 0.63 10.02
C PHE A 55 11.89 1.62 11.13
N GLY A 56 11.60 2.87 10.76
CA GLY A 56 10.72 3.73 11.56
C GLY A 56 9.24 3.29 11.51
N SER A 57 8.92 2.21 10.77
CA SER A 57 7.56 1.75 10.51
C SER A 57 7.40 0.21 10.51
N ASN A 58 8.21 -0.57 11.24
CA ASN A 58 8.04 -2.05 11.25
C ASN A 58 8.64 -2.85 12.43
N ILE A 59 8.99 -2.26 13.59
CA ILE A 59 9.58 -3.03 14.71
C ILE A 59 8.56 -3.95 15.43
N PHE A 60 7.25 -3.81 15.21
CA PHE A 60 6.24 -4.77 15.72
C PHE A 60 5.86 -5.90 14.74
N SER A 61 6.49 -5.99 13.57
CA SER A 61 6.13 -6.99 12.55
C SER A 61 6.96 -8.29 12.62
N ARG A 62 7.81 -8.47 13.64
CA ARG A 62 8.67 -9.67 13.74
C ARG A 62 8.23 -10.76 14.71
N GLU A 63 7.08 -10.62 15.40
CA GLU A 63 6.59 -11.69 16.28
C GLU A 63 5.14 -12.16 16.03
N ASN A 64 4.45 -11.74 14.96
CA ASN A 64 3.12 -12.32 14.63
C ASN A 64 2.74 -12.33 13.13
N ILE A 65 3.71 -12.57 12.22
CA ILE A 65 3.42 -12.88 10.80
C ILE A 65 3.79 -14.34 10.51
N PHE A 66 3.36 -15.26 11.39
CA PHE A 66 3.24 -16.66 11.02
C PHE A 66 1.77 -16.92 10.70
N SER A 67 1.51 -17.29 9.44
CA SER A 67 0.28 -17.91 8.92
C SER A 67 -0.84 -16.99 8.43
N SER A 68 -0.70 -16.45 7.21
CA SER A 68 -1.79 -16.44 6.21
C SER A 68 -1.23 -16.13 4.82
N PRO A 69 -1.41 -17.01 3.82
CA PRO A 69 -1.04 -16.75 2.42
C PRO A 69 -2.04 -15.81 1.71
N GLU A 70 -3.05 -15.32 2.43
CA GLU A 70 -4.05 -14.38 1.92
C GLU A 70 -3.46 -12.97 1.84
N ARG A 71 -3.46 -12.41 0.62
CA ARG A 71 -2.93 -11.09 0.32
C ARG A 71 -3.91 -10.04 0.86
N LEU A 72 -3.67 -9.55 2.08
CA LEU A 72 -4.49 -8.52 2.71
C LEU A 72 -4.70 -7.33 1.77
N LEU A 73 -5.93 -6.79 1.77
CA LEU A 73 -6.22 -5.52 1.12
C LEU A 73 -5.33 -4.43 1.71
N LYS A 74 -4.86 -3.54 0.84
CA LYS A 74 -4.01 -2.40 1.20
C LYS A 74 -4.70 -1.09 0.83
N PRO A 75 -5.63 -0.57 1.67
CA PRO A 75 -6.30 0.71 1.46
C PRO A 75 -5.33 1.86 1.23
N ASN A 76 -5.67 2.81 0.38
CA ASN A 76 -4.89 4.03 0.24
C ASN A 76 -5.10 4.93 1.46
N LEU A 77 -4.07 5.69 1.84
CA LEU A 77 -4.18 6.65 2.92
C LEU A 77 -3.26 7.83 2.71
N ASP A 78 -3.68 8.95 3.29
CA ASP A 78 -2.94 10.20 3.40
C ASP A 78 -2.67 10.51 4.87
N ILE A 79 -1.51 11.10 5.14
CA ILE A 79 -1.13 11.56 6.48
C ILE A 79 -0.67 13.00 6.35
N SER A 80 -1.17 13.87 7.21
CA SER A 80 -0.77 15.26 7.30
C SER A 80 -0.54 15.67 8.74
N GLU A 81 0.34 16.65 8.92
CA GLU A 81 0.69 17.23 10.22
C GLU A 81 0.38 18.73 10.19
N SER A 82 -0.21 19.20 11.28
CA SER A 82 -0.33 20.63 11.59
C SER A 82 0.38 20.93 12.91
N LYS A 83 0.48 22.21 13.29
CA LYS A 83 1.02 22.59 14.61
C LYS A 83 0.22 22.03 15.79
N LYS A 84 -1.01 21.58 15.57
CA LYS A 84 -1.94 21.17 16.62
C LYS A 84 -2.26 19.68 16.60
N ASP A 85 -2.18 19.03 15.45
CA ASP A 85 -2.70 17.69 15.26
C ASP A 85 -2.01 16.95 14.10
N TYR A 86 -2.15 15.63 14.12
CA TYR A 86 -1.95 14.74 13.00
C TYR A 86 -3.33 14.34 12.44
N SER A 87 -3.45 14.33 11.12
CA SER A 87 -4.67 13.91 10.42
C SER A 87 -4.35 12.80 9.43
N ILE A 88 -5.03 11.67 9.58
CA ILE A 88 -4.88 10.46 8.78
C ILE A 88 -6.21 10.20 8.07
N SER A 89 -6.19 10.08 6.75
CA SER A 89 -7.37 9.80 5.93
C SER A 89 -7.17 8.50 5.17
N ILE A 90 -8.07 7.52 5.31
CA ILE A 90 -7.95 6.19 4.71
C ILE A 90 -9.19 5.90 3.86
N GLU A 91 -8.98 5.47 2.63
CA GLU A 91 -10.06 5.14 1.70
C GLU A 91 -10.45 3.66 1.81
N VAL A 92 -11.64 3.39 2.36
CA VAL A 92 -12.23 2.03 2.49
C VAL A 92 -13.70 2.01 2.05
N PRO A 93 -13.99 2.23 0.75
CA PRO A 93 -15.35 2.26 0.24
C PRO A 93 -15.99 0.87 0.25
N GLY A 94 -17.24 0.82 0.69
CA GLY A 94 -18.04 -0.42 0.79
C GLY A 94 -17.75 -1.25 2.03
N VAL A 95 -17.21 -0.63 3.08
CA VAL A 95 -17.05 -1.23 4.42
C VAL A 95 -18.02 -0.53 5.37
N ASP A 96 -18.70 -1.29 6.22
CA ASP A 96 -19.55 -0.72 7.27
C ASP A 96 -18.68 -0.20 8.42
N GLU A 97 -19.07 0.89 9.09
CA GLU A 97 -18.32 1.45 10.23
C GLU A 97 -18.07 0.42 11.34
N LYS A 98 -19.05 -0.46 11.60
CA LYS A 98 -18.97 -1.54 12.59
C LYS A 98 -17.92 -2.61 12.23
N ASP A 99 -17.53 -2.72 10.97
CA ASP A 99 -16.55 -3.68 10.47
C ASP A 99 -15.12 -3.08 10.46
N ILE A 100 -14.93 -1.88 11.04
CA ILE A 100 -13.64 -1.20 11.19
C ILE A 100 -13.24 -1.20 12.67
N SER A 101 -12.01 -1.65 12.97
CA SER A 101 -11.39 -1.51 14.30
C SER A 101 -10.21 -0.55 14.24
N ILE A 102 -10.09 0.27 15.29
CA ILE A 102 -8.97 1.19 15.49
C ILE A 102 -8.45 0.95 16.90
N GLU A 103 -7.20 0.53 16.99
CA GLU A 103 -6.55 0.16 18.24
C GLU A 103 -5.23 0.93 18.37
N LEU A 104 -4.89 1.31 19.60
CA LEU A 104 -3.58 1.87 19.92
C LEU A 104 -2.83 0.88 20.80
N SER A 105 -1.66 0.43 20.34
CA SER A 105 -0.78 -0.46 21.10
C SER A 105 0.59 0.22 21.23
N GLY A 106 0.88 0.77 22.41
CA GLY A 106 2.06 1.60 22.61
C GLY A 106 2.00 2.88 21.75
N ASP A 107 2.94 3.02 20.83
CA ASP A 107 2.98 4.09 19.83
C ASP A 107 2.37 3.68 18.48
N SER A 108 1.84 2.46 18.37
CA SER A 108 1.37 1.91 17.10
C SER A 108 -0.15 2.01 16.97
N LEU A 109 -0.60 2.85 16.05
CA LEU A 109 -1.99 2.95 15.63
C LEU A 109 -2.29 1.84 14.61
N ILE A 110 -3.17 0.92 14.99
CA ILE A 110 -3.58 -0.23 14.20
C ILE A 110 -4.98 0.03 13.68
N ILE A 111 -5.14 0.07 12.36
CA ILE A 111 -6.43 0.14 11.67
C ILE A 111 -6.67 -1.19 10.97
N SER A 112 -7.77 -1.86 11.28
CA SER A 112 -8.14 -3.13 10.65
C SER A 112 -9.62 -3.16 10.29
N GLY A 113 -9.98 -4.10 9.41
CA GLY A 113 -11.36 -4.34 9.04
C GLY A 113 -11.48 -5.31 7.87
N GLU A 114 -12.70 -5.49 7.37
CA GLU A 114 -12.98 -6.40 6.26
C GLU A 114 -13.93 -5.78 5.25
N LYS A 115 -13.53 -5.84 3.98
CA LYS A 115 -14.39 -5.50 2.85
C LYS A 115 -14.98 -6.77 2.26
N LYS A 116 -16.22 -7.06 2.65
CA LYS A 116 -16.94 -8.25 2.22
C LYS A 116 -17.34 -8.15 0.75
N GLN A 117 -17.19 -9.25 0.03
CA GLN A 117 -17.80 -9.43 -1.28
C GLN A 117 -19.28 -9.77 -1.05
N GLU A 118 -20.20 -9.01 -1.66
CA GLU A 118 -21.59 -9.46 -1.74
C GLU A 118 -21.58 -10.81 -2.46
N THR A 119 -22.06 -11.84 -1.77
CA THR A 119 -22.01 -13.24 -2.18
C THR A 119 -22.27 -13.36 -3.68
N GLU A 120 -21.31 -13.94 -4.41
CA GLU A 120 -21.51 -14.38 -5.79
C GLU A 120 -22.68 -15.36 -5.79
N THR A 121 -23.86 -14.83 -6.02
CA THR A 121 -25.00 -15.67 -6.35
C THR A 121 -24.66 -16.20 -7.73
N LYS A 122 -24.67 -17.51 -7.93
CA LYS A 122 -24.38 -18.17 -9.23
C LYS A 122 -25.27 -17.70 -10.40
N GLU A 123 -26.16 -16.75 -10.14
CA GLU A 123 -27.07 -16.09 -11.09
C GLU A 123 -26.45 -14.86 -11.78
N ASN A 124 -25.36 -14.29 -11.25
CA ASN A 124 -24.79 -13.06 -11.82
C ASN A 124 -23.65 -13.35 -12.81
N ASN A 125 -23.87 -13.03 -14.09
CA ASN A 125 -22.83 -13.04 -15.12
C ASN A 125 -22.02 -11.73 -15.04
N TYR A 126 -20.90 -11.74 -14.32
CA TYR A 126 -19.98 -10.60 -14.29
C TYR A 126 -19.24 -10.46 -15.62
N HIS A 127 -19.38 -9.30 -16.27
CA HIS A 127 -18.55 -8.97 -17.43
C HIS A 127 -17.12 -8.58 -17.05
N ARG A 128 -16.95 -7.98 -15.86
CA ARG A 128 -15.65 -7.56 -15.32
C ARG A 128 -15.72 -7.29 -13.82
N VAL A 129 -14.69 -7.71 -13.08
CA VAL A 129 -14.52 -7.44 -11.64
C VAL A 129 -13.17 -6.76 -11.43
N GLU A 130 -13.21 -5.50 -11.02
CA GLU A 130 -12.00 -4.71 -10.69
C GLU A 130 -11.88 -4.41 -9.19
N ARG A 131 -13.01 -4.48 -8.47
CA ARG A 131 -13.08 -4.22 -7.03
C ARG A 131 -12.33 -5.33 -6.29
N SER A 132 -11.47 -4.94 -5.36
CA SER A 132 -10.81 -5.88 -4.45
C SER A 132 -11.62 -6.03 -3.16
N TYR A 133 -11.62 -7.25 -2.62
CA TYR A 133 -12.32 -7.67 -1.39
C TYR A 133 -11.35 -8.41 -0.47
N GLY A 134 -11.70 -8.50 0.81
CA GLY A 134 -10.90 -9.17 1.84
C GLY A 134 -10.62 -8.28 3.05
N SER A 135 -9.87 -8.83 3.99
CA SER A 135 -9.45 -8.13 5.19
C SER A 135 -8.31 -7.14 4.89
N PHE A 136 -8.27 -6.04 5.63
CA PHE A 136 -7.18 -5.07 5.60
C PHE A 136 -6.62 -4.84 6.99
N ARG A 137 -5.32 -4.51 7.04
CA ARG A 137 -4.65 -4.07 8.25
C ARG A 137 -3.56 -3.06 7.91
N ARG A 138 -3.58 -1.90 8.57
CA ARG A 138 -2.57 -0.84 8.50
C ARG A 138 -2.06 -0.58 9.90
N ILE A 139 -0.75 -0.47 10.04
CA ILE A 139 -0.10 -0.09 11.29
C ILE A 139 0.68 1.18 11.00
N LEU A 140 0.46 2.21 11.80
CA LEU A 140 1.13 3.50 11.71
C LEU A 140 1.79 3.82 13.04
N SER A 141 3.10 4.08 13.01
CA SER A 141 3.83 4.52 14.20
C SER A 141 3.56 6.00 14.44
N LEU A 142 3.06 6.32 15.63
CA LEU A 142 2.77 7.68 16.05
C LEU A 142 4.04 8.36 16.55
N PRO A 143 4.25 9.64 16.20
CA PRO A 143 5.32 10.44 16.77
C PRO A 143 5.19 10.58 18.30
N GLN A 144 6.30 10.85 18.98
CA GLN A 144 6.33 10.97 20.44
C GLN A 144 5.39 12.06 20.97
N ASP A 145 5.18 13.12 20.20
CA ASP A 145 4.30 14.24 20.53
C ASP A 145 2.84 14.01 20.16
N ALA A 146 2.46 12.83 19.64
CA ALA A 146 1.06 12.46 19.52
C ALA A 146 0.45 12.24 20.92
N ASP A 147 -0.77 12.73 21.12
CA ASP A 147 -1.53 12.56 22.34
C ASP A 147 -2.48 11.35 22.24
N PRO A 148 -2.18 10.23 22.93
CA PRO A 148 -2.99 9.02 22.84
C PRO A 148 -4.38 9.17 23.46
N GLU A 149 -4.56 10.13 24.38
CA GLU A 149 -5.85 10.36 25.05
C GLU A 149 -6.82 11.16 24.17
N ASN A 150 -6.30 11.87 23.16
CA ASN A 150 -7.05 12.78 22.31
C ASN A 150 -7.06 12.31 20.84
N ILE A 151 -7.59 11.10 20.63
CA ILE A 151 -7.81 10.52 19.31
C ILE A 151 -9.30 10.58 18.96
N LYS A 152 -9.62 11.10 17.76
CA LYS A 152 -10.98 11.14 17.23
C LYS A 152 -11.02 10.49 15.86
N ALA A 153 -11.94 9.55 15.66
CA ALA A 153 -12.18 8.92 14.38
C ALA A 153 -13.58 9.28 13.87
N THR A 154 -13.70 9.48 12.55
CA THR A 154 -14.98 9.68 11.87
C THR A 154 -14.96 8.90 10.56
N PHE A 155 -16.04 8.18 10.27
CA PHE A 155 -16.20 7.46 9.02
C PHE A 155 -17.36 8.04 8.23
N LYS A 156 -17.07 8.55 7.02
CA LYS A 156 -18.10 9.16 6.16
C LYS A 156 -17.75 8.96 4.70
N ASN A 157 -18.75 8.58 3.90
CA ASN A 157 -18.63 8.41 2.46
C ASN A 157 -17.49 7.46 2.04
N GLY A 158 -17.22 6.40 2.81
CA GLY A 158 -16.15 5.46 2.52
C GLY A 158 -14.75 5.93 2.90
N ILE A 159 -14.62 7.07 3.59
CA ILE A 159 -13.35 7.62 4.06
C ILE A 159 -13.32 7.62 5.59
N LEU A 160 -12.31 6.97 6.15
CA LEU A 160 -12.00 7.00 7.57
C LEU A 160 -11.02 8.14 7.84
N ASN A 161 -11.43 9.11 8.65
CA ASN A 161 -10.59 10.22 9.09
C ASN A 161 -10.27 10.06 10.57
N ILE A 162 -8.98 10.00 10.90
CA ILE A 162 -8.46 9.91 12.26
C ILE A 162 -7.68 11.18 12.54
N LYS A 163 -8.05 11.88 13.62
CA LYS A 163 -7.38 13.07 14.10
C LYS A 163 -6.77 12.79 15.47
N ILE A 164 -5.51 13.15 15.63
CA ILE A 164 -4.74 12.92 16.86
C ILE A 164 -4.13 14.25 17.27
N ASP A 165 -4.51 14.77 18.42
CA ASP A 165 -3.96 16.04 18.89
C ASP A 165 -2.48 15.88 19.27
N ARG A 166 -1.73 16.99 19.22
CA ARG A 166 -0.32 17.03 19.60
C ARG A 166 -0.17 17.55 21.02
N LYS A 167 0.67 16.87 21.81
CA LYS A 167 1.11 17.35 23.13
C LYS A 167 2.39 18.15 23.01
N SER A 168 2.53 19.15 23.87
CA SER A 168 3.76 19.93 23.95
C SER A 168 4.89 19.06 24.48
N LEU A 169 5.90 18.78 23.65
CA LEU A 169 7.13 18.16 24.14
C LEU A 169 7.95 19.20 24.92
N PRO A 170 8.67 18.79 25.99
CA PRO A 170 9.61 19.68 26.66
C PRO A 170 10.64 20.14 25.63
N SER A 171 10.84 21.47 25.50
CA SER A 171 11.83 21.99 24.56
C SER A 171 13.19 21.42 24.93
N SER A 172 13.81 20.67 24.02
CA SER A 172 15.18 20.20 24.22
C SER A 172 16.07 21.43 24.40
N ASN A 173 16.59 21.63 25.61
CA ASN A 173 17.63 22.64 25.88
C ASN A 173 18.94 22.17 25.22
N VAL A 174 19.03 22.26 23.90
CA VAL A 174 20.24 21.92 23.16
C VAL A 174 21.27 23.01 23.42
N LYS A 175 22.28 22.71 24.24
CA LYS A 175 23.46 23.57 24.37
C LYS A 175 24.35 23.37 23.15
N LYS A 176 24.55 24.43 22.37
CA LYS A 176 25.56 24.46 21.31
C LYS A 176 26.95 24.43 21.96
N ILE A 177 27.71 23.37 21.73
CA ILE A 177 29.11 23.28 22.14
C ILE A 177 29.96 23.82 20.99
N SER A 178 30.81 24.79 21.27
CA SER A 178 31.78 25.30 20.29
C SER A 178 32.98 24.37 20.24
N ILE A 179 33.47 24.07 19.03
CA ILE A 179 34.68 23.29 18.81
C ILE A 179 35.87 24.25 18.87
N ASN A 180 36.88 23.93 19.68
CA ASN A 180 38.17 24.64 19.78
C ASN A 180 39.26 23.89 19.02
#